data_AF-A0A3C0FD94-F1
#
_entry.id   AF-A0A3C0FD94-F1
#
_cell.length_a   1.000
_cell.length_b   1.000
_cell.length_c   1.000
_cell.angle_alpha   90.00
_cell.angle_beta   90.00
_cell.angle_gamma   90.00
#
_symmetry.space_group_name_H-M   'P 1'
#
loop_
_entity.id
_entity.type
_entity.pdbx_description
1 polymer ?
#
loop_
_entity_poly.entity_id
_entity_poly.type
_entity_poly.pdbx_seq_one_letter_code
_entity_poly.pdbx_strand_id
1 'polypeptide(L)'
;MSQPKEAVDLRAIDGILKETVAMVKHSREQMYEVAELARTECLTLEWELAQAQAAVIQEIDRVEELEKADRRARELLVTVSRQYRERTHREIQSAYEKARQAHVQAKVAQERELHLRRRRDELARRLKNMLAMAERADALVSRVGVVMEYLSGDLEHLSGQIGECQRRQEVVFSIIRAQEEERLRVAREIHDGPAQTLAGVLLKLDVCLRLLGQEPARVEAELRAIADAARLSLKDVRKTIF
;
A
#
# COMPACT_ATOMS: atom_id res chain seq x y z
N MET A 1 -35.46 -19.77 -19.52
CA MET A 1 -34.39 -18.93 -20.07
C MET A 1 -33.39 -18.67 -18.94
N SER A 2 -32.30 -19.44 -18.87
CA SER A 2 -31.26 -19.21 -17.86
C SER A 2 -30.37 -18.08 -18.33
N GLN A 3 -30.28 -17.01 -17.54
CA GLN A 3 -29.38 -15.89 -17.79
C GLN A 3 -27.92 -16.40 -17.86
N PRO A 4 -27.10 -15.88 -18.78
CA PRO A 4 -25.67 -16.19 -18.79
C PRO A 4 -25.06 -15.62 -17.50
N LYS A 5 -24.39 -16.48 -16.72
CA LYS A 5 -23.55 -16.06 -15.59
C LYS A 5 -22.57 -15.01 -16.10
N GLU A 6 -22.58 -13.82 -15.48
CA GLU A 6 -21.58 -12.79 -15.72
C GLU A 6 -20.18 -13.44 -15.67
N ALA A 7 -19.49 -13.41 -16.80
CA ALA A 7 -18.12 -13.88 -16.88
C ALA A 7 -17.28 -12.92 -16.03
N VAL A 8 -16.86 -13.39 -14.87
CA VAL A 8 -15.98 -12.66 -13.97
C VAL A 8 -14.69 -12.32 -14.72
N ASP A 9 -14.41 -11.03 -14.91
CA ASP A 9 -13.17 -10.59 -15.53
C ASP A 9 -12.00 -10.79 -14.57
N LEU A 10 -11.30 -11.90 -14.78
CA LEU A 10 -10.13 -12.29 -14.00
C LEU A 10 -9.01 -11.24 -14.04
N ARG A 11 -8.92 -10.43 -15.11
CA ARG A 11 -7.90 -9.36 -15.21
C ARG A 11 -8.25 -8.19 -14.33
N ALA A 12 -9.54 -7.83 -14.26
CA ALA A 12 -10.02 -6.80 -13.35
C ALA A 12 -9.77 -7.19 -11.89
N ILE A 13 -10.03 -8.46 -11.52
CA ILE A 13 -9.77 -8.96 -10.17
C ILE A 13 -8.28 -8.91 -9.83
N ASP A 14 -7.41 -9.39 -10.73
CA ASP A 14 -5.96 -9.35 -10.51
C ASP A 14 -5.43 -7.92 -10.29
N GLY A 15 -5.95 -6.95 -11.06
CA GLY A 15 -5.65 -5.53 -10.89
C GLY A 15 -6.05 -4.99 -9.51
N ILE A 16 -7.28 -5.26 -9.08
CA ILE A 16 -7.81 -4.82 -7.77
C ILE A 16 -6.99 -5.41 -6.62
N LEU A 17 -6.60 -6.70 -6.72
CA LEU A 17 -5.80 -7.37 -5.70
C LEU A 17 -4.43 -6.72 -5.55
N LYS A 18 -3.74 -6.45 -6.67
CA LYS A 18 -2.43 -5.78 -6.67
C LYS A 18 -2.48 -4.37 -6.11
N GLU A 19 -3.51 -3.60 -6.48
CA GLU A 19 -3.72 -2.25 -5.94
C GLU A 19 -3.98 -2.29 -4.43
N THR A 20 -4.79 -3.24 -3.96
CA THR A 20 -5.07 -3.43 -2.54
C THR A 20 -3.80 -3.74 -1.75
N VAL A 21 -2.96 -4.65 -2.25
CA VAL A 21 -1.65 -4.98 -1.64
C VAL A 21 -0.74 -3.74 -1.60
N ALA A 22 -0.71 -2.93 -2.66
CA ALA A 22 0.09 -1.71 -2.72
C ALA A 22 -0.41 -0.67 -1.68
N MET A 23 -1.72 -0.43 -1.60
CA MET A 23 -2.31 0.47 -0.60
C MET A 23 -2.02 -0.01 0.84
N VAL A 24 -2.12 -1.32 1.07
CA VAL A 24 -1.79 -1.95 2.35
C VAL A 24 -0.33 -1.68 2.73
N LYS A 25 0.61 -1.91 1.81
CA LYS A 25 2.05 -1.64 2.04
C LYS A 25 2.31 -0.16 2.35
N HIS A 26 1.68 0.74 1.60
CA HIS A 26 1.81 2.18 1.83
C HIS A 26 1.23 2.62 3.19
N SER A 27 0.06 2.10 3.58
CA SER A 27 -0.54 2.38 4.89
C SER A 27 0.39 1.94 6.02
N ARG A 28 1.07 0.80 5.87
CA ARG A 28 2.08 0.31 6.82
C ARG A 28 3.22 1.31 7.00
N GLU A 29 3.76 1.84 5.91
CA GLU A 29 4.83 2.86 5.94
C GLU A 29 4.38 4.11 6.71
N GLN A 30 3.18 4.63 6.40
CA GLN A 30 2.62 5.79 7.10
C GLN A 30 2.46 5.55 8.61
N MET A 31 2.06 4.35 9.02
CA MET A 31 1.95 4.01 10.44
C MET A 31 3.32 3.97 11.13
N TYR A 32 4.34 3.44 10.45
CA TYR A 32 5.72 3.48 10.96
C TYR A 32 6.21 4.92 11.12
N GLU A 33 5.96 5.80 10.15
CA GLU A 33 6.32 7.22 10.23
C GLU A 33 5.66 7.92 11.44
N VAL A 34 4.38 7.64 11.71
CA VAL A 34 3.68 8.19 12.88
C VAL A 34 4.30 7.69 14.19
N ALA A 35 4.64 6.40 14.27
CA ALA A 35 5.27 5.83 15.45
C ALA A 35 6.68 6.41 15.68
N GLU A 36 7.47 6.56 14.62
CA GLU A 36 8.79 7.20 14.67
C GLU A 36 8.71 8.66 15.11
N LEU A 37 7.80 9.44 14.51
CA LEU A 37 7.58 10.83 14.90
C LEU A 37 7.20 10.93 16.39
N ALA A 38 6.32 10.04 16.86
CA ALA A 38 5.95 9.98 18.27
C ALA A 38 7.13 9.67 19.20
N ARG A 39 8.03 8.74 18.81
CA ARG A 39 9.27 8.46 19.54
C ARG A 39 10.19 9.67 19.58
N THR A 40 10.42 10.32 18.45
CA THR A 40 11.30 11.50 18.38
C THR A 40 10.78 12.64 19.24
N GLU A 41 9.47 12.86 19.28
CA GLU A 41 8.85 13.88 20.11
C GLU A 41 8.93 13.56 21.61
N CYS A 42 8.96 12.27 21.98
CA CYS A 42 9.23 11.89 23.37
C CYS A 42 10.65 12.29 23.78
N LEU A 43 11.65 12.04 22.93
CA LEU A 43 13.05 12.39 23.20
C LEU A 43 13.25 13.90 23.31
N THR A 44 12.60 14.69 22.47
CA THR A 44 12.66 16.17 22.55
C THR A 44 12.02 16.67 23.85
N LEU A 45 10.84 16.16 24.22
CA LEU A 45 10.17 16.52 25.46
C LEU A 45 10.95 16.09 26.72
N GLU A 46 11.62 14.93 26.69
CA GLU A 46 12.52 14.48 27.76
C GLU A 46 13.67 15.47 27.98
N TRP A 47 14.31 15.89 26.89
CA TRP A 47 15.38 16.87 26.95
C TRP A 47 14.90 18.24 27.43
N GLU A 48 13.78 18.75 26.92
CA GLU A 48 13.19 20.02 27.37
C GLU A 48 12.80 19.96 28.86
N LEU A 49 12.24 18.84 29.31
CA LEU A 49 11.88 18.64 30.70
C LEU A 49 13.13 18.64 31.60
N ALA A 50 14.21 17.96 31.19
CA ALA A 50 15.47 17.95 31.92
C ALA A 50 16.06 19.36 32.06
N GLN A 51 16.02 20.17 30.99
CA GLN A 51 16.44 21.57 31.05
C GLN A 51 15.57 22.40 31.99
N ALA A 52 14.25 22.25 31.90
CA ALA A 52 13.32 22.95 32.79
C ALA A 52 13.55 22.57 34.26
N GLN A 53 13.82 21.29 34.55
CA GLN A 53 14.17 20.82 35.89
C GLN A 53 15.45 21.47 36.41
N ALA A 54 16.51 21.52 35.60
CA ALA A 54 17.76 22.18 35.97
C ALA A 54 17.57 23.69 36.21
N ALA A 55 16.83 24.38 35.35
CA ALA A 55 16.52 25.79 35.49
C ALA A 55 15.69 26.09 36.76
N VAL A 56 14.74 25.23 37.10
CA VAL A 56 13.96 25.36 38.35
C VAL A 56 14.89 25.27 39.57
N ILE A 57 15.82 24.31 39.60
CA ILE A 57 16.77 24.16 40.72
C ILE A 57 17.63 25.42 40.87
N GLN A 58 18.19 25.93 39.77
CA GLN A 58 19.01 27.15 39.80
C GLN A 58 18.22 28.39 40.26
N GLU A 59 16.97 28.54 39.83
CA GLU A 59 16.16 29.69 40.24
C GLU A 59 15.69 29.57 41.70
N ILE A 60 15.48 28.36 42.22
CA ILE A 60 15.22 28.13 43.65
C ILE A 60 16.41 28.64 44.49
N ASP A 61 17.64 28.24 44.15
CA ASP A 61 18.84 28.69 44.85
C ASP A 61 18.95 30.23 44.83
N ARG A 62 18.67 30.83 43.67
CA ARG A 62 18.67 32.29 43.48
C ARG A 62 17.60 33.00 44.32
N VAL A 63 16.39 32.44 44.41
CA VAL A 63 15.32 32.96 45.26
C VAL A 63 15.76 32.92 46.72
N GLU A 64 16.33 31.82 47.19
CA GLU A 64 16.82 31.72 48.56
C GLU A 64 17.89 32.77 48.90
N GLU A 65 18.84 33.00 47.99
CA GLU A 65 19.88 34.02 48.16
C GLU A 65 19.29 35.44 48.22
N LEU A 66 18.41 35.78 47.29
CA LEU A 66 17.79 37.11 47.21
C LEU A 66 16.84 37.36 48.38
N GLU A 67 16.12 36.35 48.86
CA GLU A 67 15.31 36.46 50.06
C GLU A 67 16.16 36.69 51.32
N LYS A 68 17.32 36.02 51.43
CA LYS A 68 18.28 36.28 52.53
C LYS A 68 18.79 37.71 52.46
N ALA A 69 19.12 38.22 51.27
CA ALA A 69 19.56 39.60 51.07
C ALA A 69 18.46 40.63 51.39
N ASP A 70 17.22 40.37 50.96
CA ASP A 70 16.04 41.21 51.26
C ASP A 70 15.79 41.29 52.77
N ARG A 71 15.81 40.16 53.49
CA ARG A 71 15.70 40.14 54.96
C ARG A 71 16.77 41.00 55.63
N ARG A 72 18.04 40.83 55.26
CA ARG A 72 19.16 41.63 55.79
C ARG A 72 19.02 43.12 55.49
N ALA A 73 18.59 43.48 54.28
CA ALA A 73 18.42 44.89 53.90
C ALA A 73 17.28 45.57 54.66
N ARG A 74 16.19 44.83 54.95
CA ARG A 74 15.10 45.33 55.80
C ARG A 74 15.53 45.49 57.26
N GLU A 75 16.27 44.54 57.82
CA GLU A 75 16.83 44.66 59.17
C GLU A 75 17.74 45.88 59.30
N LEU A 76 18.62 46.11 58.32
CA LEU A 76 19.48 47.29 58.26
C LEU A 76 18.66 48.59 58.18
N LEU A 77 17.63 48.63 57.33
CA LEU A 77 16.74 49.77 57.22
C LEU A 77 16.04 50.09 58.56
N VAL A 78 15.57 49.07 59.28
CA VAL A 78 14.95 49.26 60.60
C VAL A 78 15.95 49.85 61.59
N THR A 79 17.17 49.33 61.63
CA THR A 79 18.23 49.83 62.53
C THR A 79 18.62 51.27 62.20
N VAL A 80 18.85 51.60 60.93
CA VAL A 80 19.19 52.95 60.46
C VAL A 80 18.04 53.93 60.72
N SER A 81 16.78 53.50 60.55
CA SER A 81 15.60 54.33 60.84
C SER A 81 15.42 54.60 62.35
N ARG A 82 15.84 53.67 63.22
CA ARG A 82 15.82 53.88 64.68
C ARG A 82 16.88 54.88 65.14
N GLN A 83 18.02 54.97 64.46
CA GLN A 83 19.14 55.87 64.78
C GLN A 83 19.04 57.23 64.05
N TYR A 84 17.83 57.77 63.86
CA TYR A 84 17.59 58.98 63.04
C TYR A 84 18.31 60.25 63.53
N ARG A 85 18.71 60.30 64.81
CA ARG A 85 19.43 61.45 65.40
C ARG A 85 20.94 61.45 65.11
N GLU A 86 21.50 60.28 64.77
CA GLU A 86 22.96 60.08 64.59
C GLU A 86 23.34 59.82 63.12
N ARG A 87 22.35 59.72 62.23
CA ARG A 87 22.51 59.38 60.81
C ARG A 87 22.10 60.53 59.91
N THR A 88 22.81 60.67 58.80
CA THR A 88 22.51 61.67 57.77
C THR A 88 21.29 61.23 56.94
N HIS A 89 20.53 62.21 56.44
CA HIS A 89 19.39 61.95 55.54
C HIS A 89 19.79 61.08 54.33
N ARG A 90 21.01 61.27 53.83
CA ARG A 90 21.59 60.51 52.71
C ARG A 90 21.82 59.04 53.04
N GLU A 91 22.22 58.70 54.27
CA GLU A 91 22.39 57.31 54.71
C GLU A 91 21.04 56.58 54.83
N ILE A 92 20.02 57.25 55.36
CA ILE A 92 18.66 56.71 55.48
C ILE A 92 18.07 56.45 54.09
N GLN A 93 18.20 57.41 53.17
CA GLN A 93 17.73 57.26 51.80
C GLN A 93 18.44 56.13 51.06
N SER A 94 19.77 55.99 51.22
CA SER A 94 20.53 54.89 50.63
C SER A 94 20.12 53.52 51.18
N ALA A 95 19.84 53.41 52.49
CA ALA A 95 19.35 52.17 53.09
C ALA A 95 17.96 51.78 52.55
N TYR A 96 17.07 52.75 52.37
CA TYR A 96 15.75 52.54 51.81
C TYR A 96 15.82 52.06 50.35
N GLU A 97 16.64 52.71 49.53
CA GLU A 97 16.85 52.32 48.13
C GLU A 97 17.40 50.90 48.00
N LYS A 98 18.39 50.53 48.81
CA LYS A 98 18.95 49.17 48.84
C LYS A 98 17.93 48.13 49.27
N ALA A 99 17.15 48.41 50.32
CA ALA A 99 16.08 47.51 50.78
C ALA A 99 14.98 47.34 49.71
N ARG A 100 14.58 48.44 49.06
CA ARG A 100 13.60 48.39 47.96
C ARG A 100 14.13 47.59 46.77
N GLN A 101 15.38 47.78 46.38
CA GLN A 101 16.00 47.04 45.27
C GLN A 101 16.08 45.54 45.59
N ALA A 102 16.57 45.16 46.78
CA ALA A 102 16.64 43.77 47.20
C ALA A 102 15.24 43.11 47.22
N HIS A 103 14.24 43.84 47.72
CA HIS A 103 12.86 43.36 47.73
C HIS A 103 12.30 43.09 46.33
N VAL A 104 12.49 44.05 45.41
CA VAL A 104 12.03 43.90 44.02
C VAL A 104 12.73 42.73 43.34
N GLN A 105 14.05 42.57 43.53
CA GLN A 105 14.81 41.46 42.96
C GLN A 105 14.31 40.10 43.47
N ALA A 106 14.09 39.96 44.79
CA ALA A 106 13.55 38.74 45.38
C ALA A 106 12.17 38.42 44.81
N LYS A 107 11.28 39.42 44.66
CA LYS A 107 9.95 39.22 44.08
C LYS A 107 9.98 38.81 42.61
N VAL A 108 10.86 39.41 41.82
CA VAL A 108 11.04 39.04 40.41
C VAL A 108 11.56 37.60 40.29
N ALA A 109 12.51 37.18 41.12
CA ALA A 109 13.02 35.82 41.13
C ALA A 109 11.93 34.80 41.54
N GLN A 110 11.12 35.11 42.57
CA GLN A 110 9.99 34.25 42.98
C GLN A 110 8.98 34.03 41.84
N GLU A 111 8.63 35.09 41.09
CA GLU A 111 7.72 34.96 39.94
C GLU A 111 8.34 34.13 38.80
N ARG A 112 9.65 34.28 38.55
CA ARG A 112 10.37 33.45 37.58
C ARG A 112 10.39 31.98 37.96
N GLU A 113 10.68 31.69 39.23
CA GLU A 113 10.65 30.34 39.77
C GLU A 113 9.26 29.70 39.57
N LEU A 114 8.19 30.42 39.90
CA LEU A 114 6.81 29.97 39.71
C LEU A 114 6.51 29.67 38.24
N HIS A 115 6.97 30.54 37.32
CA HIS A 115 6.81 30.34 35.89
C HIS A 115 7.55 29.08 35.39
N LEU A 116 8.81 28.89 35.81
CA LEU A 116 9.60 27.72 35.47
C LEU A 116 8.99 26.42 36.01
N ARG A 117 8.50 26.42 37.26
CA ARG A 117 7.78 25.28 37.85
C ARG A 117 6.54 24.91 37.04
N ARG A 118 5.73 25.89 36.64
CA ARG A 118 4.55 25.68 35.78
C ARG A 118 4.94 25.08 34.43
N ARG A 119 6.00 25.59 33.81
CA ARG A 119 6.51 25.07 32.52
C ARG A 119 7.00 23.63 32.66
N ARG A 120 7.75 23.30 33.70
CA ARG A 120 8.17 21.93 34.02
C ARG A 120 6.96 20.99 34.15
N ASP A 121 5.95 21.40 34.90
CA ASP A 121 4.74 20.58 35.14
C ASP A 121 3.89 20.40 33.88
N GLU A 122 3.90 21.40 32.99
CA GLU A 122 3.31 21.28 31.66
C GLU A 122 4.08 20.28 30.79
N LEU A 123 5.40 20.40 30.71
CA LEU A 123 6.26 19.49 29.94
C LEU A 123 6.15 18.05 30.44
N ALA A 124 6.13 17.82 31.76
CA ALA A 124 5.96 16.50 32.34
C ALA A 124 4.61 15.85 31.96
N ARG A 125 3.53 16.63 31.95
CA ARG A 125 2.21 16.14 31.50
C ARG A 125 2.19 15.85 30.00
N ARG A 126 2.80 16.71 29.18
CA ARG A 126 2.93 16.50 27.73
C ARG A 126 3.73 15.22 27.44
N LEU A 127 4.89 15.04 28.07
CA LEU A 127 5.71 13.85 27.91
C LEU A 127 4.94 12.57 28.29
N LYS A 128 4.26 12.55 29.45
CA LYS A 128 3.44 11.41 29.85
C LYS A 128 2.39 11.04 28.81
N ASN A 129 1.69 12.04 28.27
CA ASN A 129 0.68 11.82 27.23
C ASN A 129 1.32 11.32 25.92
N MET A 130 2.49 11.86 25.56
CA MET A 130 3.18 11.51 24.33
C MET A 130 3.74 10.09 24.38
N LEU A 131 4.32 9.66 25.51
CA LEU A 131 4.75 8.28 25.74
C LEU A 131 3.59 7.30 25.58
N ALA A 132 2.43 7.60 26.17
CA ALA A 132 1.23 6.78 26.00
C ALA A 132 0.73 6.75 24.55
N MET A 133 0.92 7.82 23.78
CA MET A 133 0.60 7.85 22.35
C MET A 133 1.59 7.01 21.53
N ALA A 134 2.89 7.09 21.84
CA ALA A 134 3.94 6.30 21.20
C ALA A 134 3.73 4.80 21.43
N GLU A 135 3.43 4.37 22.65
CA GLU A 135 3.11 2.97 22.96
C GLU A 135 1.89 2.45 22.16
N ARG A 136 0.86 3.29 22.01
CA ARG A 136 -0.31 2.95 21.20
C ARG A 136 0.03 2.85 19.72
N ALA A 137 0.85 3.76 19.21
CA ALA A 137 1.31 3.73 17.82
C ALA A 137 2.12 2.45 17.54
N ASP A 138 3.03 2.08 18.43
CA ASP A 138 3.81 0.84 18.32
C ASP A 138 2.93 -0.41 18.36
N ALA A 139 1.96 -0.45 19.27
CA ALA A 139 1.01 -1.56 19.34
C ALA A 139 0.17 -1.68 18.05
N LEU A 140 -0.23 -0.55 17.45
CA LEU A 140 -0.95 -0.54 16.16
C LEU A 140 -0.06 -1.01 15.02
N VAL A 141 1.17 -0.51 14.91
CA VAL A 141 2.14 -0.93 13.90
C VAL A 141 2.38 -2.44 13.98
N SER A 142 2.56 -2.99 15.19
CA SER A 142 2.75 -4.42 15.39
C SER A 142 1.53 -5.25 14.97
N ARG A 143 0.32 -4.88 15.44
CA ARG A 143 -0.92 -5.61 15.11
C ARG A 143 -1.22 -5.57 13.62
N VAL A 144 -1.12 -4.39 13.01
CA VAL A 144 -1.39 -4.23 11.58
C VAL A 144 -0.29 -4.90 10.77
N GLY A 145 0.97 -4.82 11.20
CA GLY A 145 2.09 -5.53 10.56
C GLY A 145 1.82 -7.02 10.39
N VAL A 146 1.35 -7.70 11.45
CA VAL A 146 0.98 -9.12 11.38
C VAL A 146 -0.18 -9.37 10.42
N VAL A 147 -1.25 -8.58 10.51
CA VAL A 147 -2.43 -8.72 9.63
C VAL A 147 -2.06 -8.49 8.16
N MET A 148 -1.24 -7.48 7.87
CA MET A 148 -0.79 -7.18 6.51
C MET A 148 0.12 -8.27 5.94
N GLU A 149 0.96 -8.90 6.76
CA GLU A 149 1.81 -10.01 6.32
C GLU A 149 0.97 -11.18 5.81
N TYR A 150 -0.05 -11.60 6.59
CA TYR A 150 -0.99 -12.65 6.19
C TYR A 150 -1.81 -12.26 4.95
N LEU A 151 -2.42 -11.08 4.97
CA LEU A 151 -3.26 -10.62 3.85
C LEU A 151 -2.46 -10.45 2.56
N SER A 152 -1.26 -9.85 2.63
CA SER A 152 -0.42 -9.66 1.43
C SER A 152 0.01 -11.00 0.86
N GLY A 153 0.40 -11.95 1.70
CA GLY A 153 0.76 -13.30 1.26
C GLY A 153 -0.40 -14.03 0.56
N ASP A 154 -1.60 -14.01 1.16
CA ASP A 154 -2.78 -14.66 0.59
C ASP A 154 -3.23 -14.00 -0.72
N LEU A 155 -3.21 -12.66 -0.79
CA LEU A 155 -3.61 -11.91 -1.99
C LEU A 155 -2.58 -12.09 -3.13
N GLU A 156 -1.28 -12.09 -2.82
CA GLU A 156 -0.23 -12.36 -3.81
C GLU A 156 -0.33 -13.80 -4.36
N HIS A 157 -0.62 -14.78 -3.49
CA HIS A 157 -0.86 -16.17 -3.91
C HIS A 157 -2.08 -16.29 -4.82
N LEU A 158 -3.22 -15.67 -4.47
CA LEU A 158 -4.44 -15.66 -5.29
C LEU A 158 -4.21 -14.97 -6.64
N SER A 159 -3.51 -13.83 -6.67
CA SER A 159 -3.11 -13.14 -7.90
C SER A 159 -2.28 -14.06 -8.81
N GLY A 160 -1.34 -14.81 -8.23
CA GLY A 160 -0.55 -15.81 -8.94
C GLY A 160 -1.41 -16.91 -9.58
N GLN A 161 -2.34 -17.50 -8.82
CA GLN A 161 -3.26 -18.53 -9.31
C GLN A 161 -4.19 -18.03 -10.42
N ILE A 162 -4.69 -16.79 -10.29
CA ILE A 162 -5.50 -16.16 -11.34
C ILE A 162 -4.68 -15.98 -12.61
N GLY A 163 -3.43 -15.51 -12.49
CA GLY A 163 -2.52 -15.38 -13.63
C GLY A 163 -2.26 -16.70 -14.34
N GLU A 164 -2.11 -17.81 -13.61
CA GLU A 164 -1.97 -19.15 -14.20
C GLU A 164 -3.24 -19.61 -14.92
N CYS A 165 -4.41 -19.40 -14.32
CA CYS A 165 -5.70 -19.70 -14.95
C CYS A 165 -5.89 -18.93 -16.26
N GLN A 166 -5.52 -17.65 -16.29
CA GLN A 166 -5.58 -16.82 -17.50
C GLN A 166 -4.67 -17.38 -18.60
N ARG A 167 -3.39 -17.68 -18.29
CA ARG A 167 -2.48 -18.30 -19.27
C ARG A 167 -3.02 -19.61 -19.81
N ARG A 168 -3.57 -20.45 -18.93
CA ARG A 168 -4.18 -21.73 -19.35
C ARG A 168 -5.36 -21.50 -20.28
N GLN A 169 -6.21 -20.50 -20.00
CA GLN A 169 -7.35 -20.17 -20.85
C GLN A 169 -6.91 -19.66 -22.23
N GLU A 170 -5.85 -18.86 -22.30
CA GLU A 170 -5.25 -18.40 -23.56
C GLU A 170 -4.73 -19.57 -24.41
N VAL A 171 -4.03 -20.53 -23.78
CA VAL A 171 -3.57 -21.75 -24.44
C VAL A 171 -4.75 -22.57 -24.96
N VAL A 172 -5.78 -22.78 -24.14
CA VAL A 172 -7.00 -23.51 -24.56
C VAL A 172 -7.66 -22.84 -25.75
N PHE A 173 -7.80 -21.52 -25.73
CA PHE A 173 -8.39 -20.78 -26.86
C PHE A 173 -7.54 -20.90 -28.13
N SER A 174 -6.21 -20.85 -27.99
CA SER A 174 -5.29 -21.06 -29.11
C SER A 174 -5.41 -22.47 -29.71
N ILE A 175 -5.55 -23.51 -28.88
CA ILE A 175 -5.76 -24.89 -29.35
C ILE A 175 -7.09 -25.02 -30.08
N ILE A 176 -8.18 -24.49 -29.51
CA ILE A 176 -9.51 -24.54 -30.14
C ILE A 176 -9.46 -23.84 -31.50
N ARG A 177 -8.81 -22.68 -31.58
CA ARG A 177 -8.64 -21.95 -32.82
C ARG A 177 -7.84 -22.75 -33.86
N ALA A 178 -6.70 -23.32 -33.47
CA ALA A 178 -5.88 -24.15 -34.36
C ALA A 178 -6.65 -25.39 -34.85
N GLN A 179 -7.43 -26.03 -33.97
CA GLN A 179 -8.27 -27.18 -34.32
C GLN A 179 -9.38 -26.80 -35.31
N GLU A 180 -10.01 -25.64 -35.13
CA GLU A 180 -11.04 -25.14 -36.06
C GLU A 180 -10.45 -24.76 -37.42
N GLU A 181 -9.29 -24.09 -37.43
CA GLU A 181 -8.54 -23.79 -38.66
C GLU A 181 -8.20 -25.08 -39.42
N GLU A 182 -7.78 -26.12 -38.71
CA GLU A 182 -7.47 -27.43 -39.28
C GLU A 182 -8.73 -28.15 -39.80
N ARG A 183 -9.84 -28.10 -39.06
CA ARG A 183 -11.13 -28.67 -39.51
C ARG A 183 -11.57 -28.03 -40.82
N LEU A 184 -11.44 -26.70 -40.94
CA LEU A 184 -11.78 -25.97 -42.16
C LEU A 184 -10.81 -26.25 -43.32
N ARG A 185 -9.53 -26.49 -43.05
CA ARG A 185 -8.56 -26.96 -44.05
C ARG A 185 -8.94 -28.33 -44.59
N VAL A 186 -9.17 -29.30 -43.70
CA VAL A 186 -9.56 -30.67 -44.05
C VAL A 186 -10.88 -30.68 -44.82
N ALA A 187 -11.88 -29.91 -44.41
CA ALA A 187 -13.16 -29.81 -45.12
C ALA A 187 -12.99 -29.32 -46.56
N ARG A 188 -12.11 -28.33 -46.78
CA ARG A 188 -11.79 -27.83 -48.13
C ARG A 188 -11.09 -28.91 -48.97
N GLU A 189 -10.10 -29.61 -48.42
CA GLU A 189 -9.40 -30.68 -49.14
C GLU A 189 -10.31 -31.83 -49.54
N ILE A 190 -11.25 -32.22 -48.66
CA ILE A 190 -12.26 -33.24 -48.97
C ILE A 190 -13.21 -32.77 -50.07
N HIS A 191 -13.64 -31.51 -50.02
CA HIS A 191 -14.56 -30.94 -50.99
C HIS A 191 -13.91 -30.82 -52.38
N ASP A 192 -12.74 -30.18 -52.46
CA ASP A 192 -12.10 -29.83 -53.72
C ASP A 192 -11.45 -31.04 -54.41
N GLY A 193 -11.07 -32.08 -53.66
CA GLY A 193 -10.47 -33.30 -54.24
C GLY A 193 -11.49 -34.44 -54.39
N PRO A 194 -11.71 -35.25 -53.35
CA PRO A 194 -12.56 -36.43 -53.42
C PRO A 194 -14.01 -36.16 -53.83
N ALA A 195 -14.68 -35.18 -53.22
CA ALA A 195 -16.09 -34.92 -53.50
C ALA A 195 -16.31 -34.45 -54.94
N GLN A 196 -15.46 -33.55 -55.44
CA GLN A 196 -15.48 -33.13 -56.84
C GLN A 196 -15.23 -34.29 -57.82
N THR A 197 -14.26 -35.17 -57.50
CA THR A 197 -13.99 -36.37 -58.32
C THR A 197 -15.19 -37.31 -58.36
N LEU A 198 -15.85 -37.52 -57.22
CA LEU A 198 -17.05 -38.37 -57.13
C LEU A 198 -18.24 -37.77 -57.88
N ALA A 199 -18.42 -36.45 -57.87
CA ALA A 199 -19.43 -35.80 -58.69
C ALA A 199 -19.19 -36.06 -60.20
N GLY A 200 -17.92 -36.04 -60.64
CA GLY A 200 -17.55 -36.40 -62.01
C GLY A 200 -17.82 -37.88 -62.34
N VAL A 201 -17.55 -38.78 -61.40
CA VAL A 201 -17.88 -40.23 -61.51
C VAL A 201 -19.38 -40.43 -61.73
N LEU A 202 -20.23 -39.77 -60.95
CA LEU A 202 -21.69 -39.85 -61.08
C LEU A 202 -22.16 -39.37 -62.46
N LEU A 203 -21.66 -38.24 -62.93
CA LEU A 203 -22.01 -37.72 -64.25
C LEU A 203 -21.61 -38.69 -65.38
N LYS A 204 -20.43 -39.30 -65.28
CA LYS A 204 -19.96 -40.29 -66.27
C LYS A 204 -20.79 -41.58 -66.24
N LEU A 205 -21.26 -42.00 -65.08
CA LEU A 205 -22.18 -43.13 -64.96
C LEU A 205 -23.50 -42.85 -65.70
N ASP A 206 -24.06 -41.64 -65.54
CA ASP A 206 -25.27 -41.24 -66.29
C ASP A 206 -25.05 -41.24 -67.80
N VAL A 207 -23.86 -40.83 -68.26
CA VAL A 207 -23.48 -40.92 -69.68
C VAL A 207 -23.38 -42.37 -70.15
N CYS A 208 -22.77 -43.26 -69.36
CA CYS A 208 -22.70 -44.69 -69.68
C CYS A 208 -24.10 -45.29 -69.83
N LEU A 209 -25.04 -44.96 -68.94
CA LEU A 209 -26.41 -45.43 -69.01
C LEU A 209 -27.11 -45.02 -70.31
N ARG A 210 -26.84 -43.81 -70.82
CA ARG A 210 -27.37 -43.34 -72.11
C ARG A 210 -26.70 -44.03 -73.30
N LEU A 211 -25.39 -44.27 -73.23
CA LEU A 211 -24.61 -44.92 -74.30
C LEU A 211 -24.96 -46.40 -74.51
N LEU A 212 -25.45 -47.09 -73.47
CA LEU A 212 -25.88 -48.50 -73.57
C LEU A 212 -26.91 -48.75 -74.68
N GLY A 213 -27.78 -47.78 -74.96
CA GLY A 213 -28.80 -47.86 -76.01
C GLY A 213 -28.37 -47.37 -77.40
N GLN A 214 -27.16 -46.79 -77.53
CA GLN A 214 -26.71 -46.12 -78.76
C GLN A 214 -25.39 -46.71 -79.28
N GLU A 215 -24.34 -46.73 -78.45
CA GLU A 215 -22.97 -47.13 -78.81
C GLU A 215 -22.36 -48.02 -77.69
N PRO A 216 -22.83 -49.27 -77.54
CA PRO A 216 -22.44 -50.14 -76.43
C PRO A 216 -20.94 -50.46 -76.38
N ALA A 217 -20.25 -50.45 -77.52
CA ALA A 217 -18.81 -50.69 -77.61
C ALA A 217 -17.95 -49.65 -76.85
N ARG A 218 -18.47 -48.43 -76.59
CA ARG A 218 -17.75 -47.37 -75.88
C ARG A 218 -17.93 -47.39 -74.37
N VAL A 219 -18.95 -48.11 -73.88
CA VAL A 219 -19.32 -48.16 -72.46
C VAL A 219 -18.22 -48.80 -71.62
N GLU A 220 -17.57 -49.85 -72.13
CA GLU A 220 -16.49 -50.53 -71.40
C GLU A 220 -15.31 -49.59 -71.08
N ALA A 221 -14.92 -48.74 -72.04
CA ALA A 221 -13.83 -47.79 -71.84
C ALA A 221 -14.19 -46.72 -70.79
N GLU A 222 -15.42 -46.20 -70.83
CA GLU A 222 -15.89 -45.24 -69.84
C GLU A 222 -16.01 -45.85 -68.43
N LEU A 223 -16.50 -47.10 -68.30
CA LEU A 223 -16.56 -47.81 -67.03
C LEU A 223 -15.16 -48.03 -66.42
N ARG A 224 -14.15 -48.33 -67.24
CA ARG A 224 -12.75 -48.42 -66.77
C ARG A 224 -12.25 -47.06 -66.27
N ALA A 225 -12.52 -45.97 -67.00
CA ALA A 225 -12.14 -44.62 -66.58
C ALA A 225 -12.83 -44.17 -65.28
N ILE A 226 -14.10 -44.57 -65.08
CA ILE A 226 -14.86 -44.35 -63.84
C ILE A 226 -14.21 -45.12 -62.68
N ALA A 227 -13.84 -46.39 -62.89
CA ALA A 227 -13.18 -47.21 -61.87
C ALA A 227 -11.82 -46.62 -61.44
N ASP A 228 -11.03 -46.10 -62.39
CA ASP A 228 -9.75 -45.46 -62.10
C ASP A 228 -9.93 -44.12 -61.35
N ALA A 229 -10.91 -43.30 -61.73
CA ALA A 229 -11.23 -42.06 -61.02
C ALA A 229 -11.71 -42.33 -59.58
N ALA A 230 -12.52 -43.36 -59.37
CA ALA A 230 -12.95 -43.77 -58.03
C ALA A 230 -11.79 -44.28 -57.16
N ARG A 231 -10.85 -45.05 -57.75
CA ARG A 231 -9.64 -45.49 -57.05
C ARG A 231 -8.74 -44.32 -56.66
N LEU A 232 -8.61 -43.33 -57.53
CA LEU A 232 -7.84 -42.11 -57.25
C LEU A 232 -8.49 -41.30 -56.12
N SER A 233 -9.80 -41.07 -56.18
CA SER A 233 -10.55 -40.40 -55.11
C SER A 233 -10.38 -41.10 -53.75
N LEU A 234 -10.47 -42.43 -53.72
CA LEU A 234 -10.25 -43.22 -52.51
C LEU A 234 -8.82 -43.07 -51.95
N LYS A 235 -7.82 -42.95 -52.83
CA LYS A 235 -6.42 -42.71 -52.44
C LYS A 235 -6.25 -41.30 -51.84
N ASP A 236 -6.93 -40.31 -52.40
CA ASP A 236 -6.83 -38.93 -51.92
C ASP A 236 -7.58 -38.72 -50.60
N VAL A 237 -8.76 -39.33 -50.41
CA VAL A 237 -9.41 -39.40 -49.08
C VAL A 237 -8.47 -40.00 -48.03
N ARG A 238 -7.76 -41.07 -48.37
CA ARG A 238 -6.82 -41.71 -47.46
C ARG A 238 -5.68 -40.78 -47.05
N LYS A 239 -5.11 -40.01 -47.99
CA LYS A 239 -4.04 -39.02 -47.69
C LYS A 239 -4.53 -37.87 -46.82
N THR A 240 -5.81 -37.52 -46.88
CA THR A 240 -6.37 -36.46 -46.03
C THR A 240 -6.60 -36.95 -44.59
N ILE A 241 -6.78 -38.26 -44.38
CA ILE A 241 -7.05 -38.86 -43.06
C ILE A 241 -5.77 -39.32 -42.35
N PHE A 242 -4.78 -39.83 -43.09
CA PHE A 242 -3.54 -40.44 -42.56
C PHE A 242 -2.31 -39.68 -43.02
#